data_AF-A0AA96FPL3-F1
#
_entry.id   AF-A0AA96FPL3-F1
#
_cell.length_a   1.000
_cell.length_b   1.000
_cell.length_c   1.000
_cell.angle_alpha   90.00
_cell.angle_beta   90.00
_cell.angle_gamma   90.00
#
_symmetry.space_group_name_H-M   'P 1'
#
loop_
_entity.id
_entity.type
_entity.pdbx_description
1 polymer ?
#
loop_
_entity_poly.entity_id
_entity_poly.type
_entity_poly.pdbx_seq_one_letter_code
_entity_poly.pdbx_strand_id
1 'polypeptide(L)'
;MYSIHRLLWDIRRHSDVAARYRSSPDEVLDAYGITGEFRTWMKDLDFKSMYEHGVNPYLLYFCAIQLEVDRAAYYAQIRGEKS
;
A
#
# COMPACT_ATOMS: atom_id res chain seq x y z
N MET A 1 3.09 -12.17 -2.96
CA MET A 1 1.85 -12.16 -2.14
C MET A 1 2.11 -12.15 -0.62
N TYR A 2 2.91 -13.06 -0.05
CA TYR A 2 3.18 -13.03 1.40
C TYR A 2 3.84 -11.70 1.87
N SER A 3 4.89 -11.24 1.19
CA SER A 3 5.62 -10.02 1.58
C SER A 3 4.76 -8.75 1.50
N ILE A 4 3.85 -8.64 0.52
CA ILE A 4 2.96 -7.48 0.41
C ILE A 4 1.97 -7.45 1.57
N HIS A 5 1.34 -8.58 1.90
CA HIS A 5 0.44 -8.67 3.03
C HIS A 5 1.14 -8.38 4.36
N ARG A 6 2.38 -8.85 4.51
CA ARG A 6 3.20 -8.54 5.68
C ARG A 6 3.50 -7.04 5.79
N LEU A 7 3.94 -6.40 4.71
CA LEU A 7 4.20 -4.95 4.72
C LEU A 7 2.94 -4.16 5.06
N LEU A 8 1.81 -4.45 4.42
CA LEU A 8 0.55 -3.74 4.68
C LEU A 8 0.09 -3.92 6.13
N TRP A 9 0.26 -5.12 6.69
CA TRP A 9 -0.01 -5.38 8.09
C TRP A 9 0.92 -4.60 9.02
N ASP A 10 2.21 -4.55 8.71
CA ASP A 10 3.21 -3.87 9.53
C ASP A 10 3.01 -2.36 9.49
N ILE A 11 2.76 -1.76 8.30
CA ILE A 11 2.37 -0.34 8.17
C ILE A 11 1.18 -0.04 9.09
N ARG A 12 0.12 -0.86 9.04
CA ARG A 12 -1.07 -0.69 9.89
C ARG A 12 -0.75 -0.75 11.39
N ARG A 13 0.16 -1.63 11.80
CA ARG A 13 0.41 -1.95 13.22
C ARG A 13 1.50 -1.08 13.85
N HIS A 14 2.42 -0.57 13.05
CA HIS A 14 3.66 0.05 13.47
C HIS A 14 3.79 1.44 12.83
N SER A 15 3.53 2.49 13.62
CA SER A 15 3.55 3.88 13.13
C SER A 15 4.93 4.32 12.63
N ASP A 16 6.00 3.71 13.14
CA ASP A 16 7.37 3.88 12.66
C ASP A 16 7.58 3.33 11.25
N VAL A 17 6.98 2.18 10.92
CA VAL A 17 7.03 1.62 9.56
C VAL A 17 6.30 2.53 8.59
N ALA A 18 5.13 3.06 8.97
CA ALA A 18 4.39 4.02 8.15
C ALA A 18 5.13 5.34 7.95
N ALA A 19 5.75 5.88 8.99
CA ALA A 19 6.56 7.11 8.91
C ALA A 19 7.79 6.90 8.01
N ARG A 20 8.47 5.76 8.15
CA ARG A 20 9.59 5.39 7.30
C ARG A 20 9.15 5.18 5.86
N TYR A 21 8.01 4.53 5.63
CA TYR A 21 7.47 4.30 4.30
C TYR A 21 7.16 5.62 3.58
N ARG A 22 6.59 6.61 4.28
CA ARG A 22 6.33 7.94 3.71
C ARG A 22 7.61 8.72 3.39
N SER A 23 8.67 8.51 4.15
CA SER A 23 9.93 9.26 3.99
C SER A 23 10.88 8.60 2.98
N SER A 24 10.94 7.27 2.99
CA SER A 24 11.88 6.45 2.21
C SER A 24 11.19 5.15 1.76
N PRO A 25 10.20 5.21 0.84
CA PRO A 25 9.44 4.03 0.42
C PRO A 25 10.34 2.97 -0.22
N ASP A 26 11.33 3.37 -1.02
CA ASP A 26 12.24 2.44 -1.70
C ASP A 26 13.01 1.56 -0.70
N GLU A 27 13.55 2.13 0.38
CA GLU A 27 14.26 1.35 1.41
C GLU A 27 13.35 0.35 2.12
N VAL A 28 12.10 0.73 2.40
CA VAL A 28 11.15 -0.18 3.03
C VAL A 28 10.78 -1.30 2.08
N LEU A 29 10.54 -0.99 0.80
CA LEU A 29 10.24 -2.01 -0.20
C LEU A 29 11.40 -3.00 -0.37
N ASP A 30 12.65 -2.52 -0.36
CA ASP A 30 13.84 -3.37 -0.39
C ASP A 30 13.94 -4.27 0.85
N ALA A 31 13.70 -3.72 2.05
CA ALA A 31 13.73 -4.48 3.30
C ALA A 31 12.69 -5.62 3.35
N TYR A 32 11.57 -5.45 2.64
CA TYR A 32 10.52 -6.47 2.53
C TYR A 32 10.66 -7.34 1.27
N GLY A 33 11.69 -7.11 0.44
CA GLY A 33 11.94 -7.85 -0.81
C GLY A 33 10.83 -7.66 -1.84
N ILE A 34 10.18 -6.49 -1.87
CA ILE A 34 9.09 -6.18 -2.80
C ILE A 34 9.68 -5.63 -4.10
N THR A 35 9.42 -6.35 -5.18
CA THR A 35 9.93 -6.07 -6.52
C THR A 35 8.81 -6.14 -7.57
N GLY A 36 9.13 -5.78 -8.82
CA GLY A 36 8.21 -5.87 -9.95
C GLY A 36 6.99 -4.95 -9.81
N GLU A 37 5.83 -5.41 -10.30
CA GLU A 37 4.60 -4.62 -10.35
C GLU A 37 4.12 -4.16 -8.97
N PHE A 38 4.21 -5.03 -7.96
CA PHE A 38 3.86 -4.66 -6.58
C PHE A 38 4.70 -3.51 -6.04
N ARG A 39 5.97 -3.41 -6.45
CA ARG A 39 6.83 -2.29 -6.07
C ARG A 39 6.32 -1.00 -6.68
N THR A 40 5.99 -1.01 -7.96
CA THR A 40 5.42 0.14 -8.67
C THR A 40 4.10 0.57 -8.02
N TRP A 41 3.15 -0.36 -7.84
CA TRP A 41 1.85 -0.05 -7.24
C TRP A 41 1.97 0.48 -5.81
N MET A 42 2.90 -0.04 -5.02
CA MET A 42 3.13 0.48 -3.67
C MET A 42 3.70 1.90 -3.68
N LYS A 43 4.59 2.23 -4.61
CA LYS A 43 5.14 3.58 -4.76
C LYS A 43 4.09 4.58 -5.24
N ASP A 44 3.27 4.15 -6.19
CA ASP A 44 2.23 5.00 -6.79
C ASP A 44 0.94 5.01 -5.95
N LEU A 45 0.90 4.23 -4.86
CA LEU A 45 -0.30 3.99 -4.05
C LEU A 45 -1.48 3.53 -4.92
N ASP A 46 -1.21 2.63 -5.87
CA ASP A 46 -2.17 2.00 -6.75
C ASP A 46 -2.93 0.86 -6.03
N PHE A 47 -3.84 1.26 -5.14
CA PHE A 47 -4.65 0.32 -4.37
C PHE A 47 -5.61 -0.47 -5.26
N LYS A 48 -6.00 0.05 -6.42
CA LYS A 48 -6.87 -0.64 -7.38
C LYS A 48 -6.13 -1.80 -8.02
N SER A 49 -4.94 -1.58 -8.59
CA SER A 49 -4.17 -2.65 -9.19
C SER A 49 -3.82 -3.74 -8.18
N MET A 50 -3.47 -3.35 -6.94
CA MET A 50 -3.26 -4.33 -5.85
C MET A 50 -4.54 -5.14 -5.52
N TYR A 51 -5.70 -4.47 -5.45
CA TYR A 51 -6.98 -5.13 -5.22
C TYR A 51 -7.33 -6.13 -6.32
N GLU A 52 -7.19 -5.74 -7.58
CA GLU A 52 -7.45 -6.59 -8.76
C GLU A 52 -6.52 -7.81 -8.80
N HIS A 53 -5.32 -7.70 -8.22
CA HIS A 53 -4.36 -8.80 -8.10
C HIS A 53 -4.50 -9.63 -6.81
N GLY A 54 -5.63 -9.50 -6.11
CA GLY A 54 -6.00 -10.36 -4.99
C GLY A 54 -5.38 -9.98 -3.65
N VAL A 55 -4.85 -8.76 -3.51
CA VAL A 55 -4.42 -8.24 -2.21
C VAL A 55 -5.65 -7.97 -1.35
N ASN A 56 -5.58 -8.33 -0.08
CA ASN A 56 -6.72 -8.25 0.83
C ASN A 56 -7.24 -6.79 0.97
N PRO A 57 -8.53 -6.51 0.66
CA PRO A 57 -9.11 -5.16 0.72
C PRO A 57 -9.03 -4.51 2.11
N TYR A 58 -9.12 -5.32 3.17
CA TYR A 58 -8.96 -4.84 4.54
C TYR A 58 -7.57 -4.27 4.76
N LEU A 59 -6.53 -4.98 4.31
CA LEU A 59 -5.14 -4.52 4.44
C LEU A 59 -4.89 -3.25 3.63
N LEU A 60 -5.44 -3.17 2.40
CA LEU A 60 -5.33 -1.97 1.56
C LEU A 60 -5.96 -0.75 2.22
N TYR A 61 -7.18 -0.88 2.73
CA TYR A 61 -7.90 0.23 3.36
C TYR A 61 -7.18 0.77 4.60
N PHE A 62 -6.73 -0.12 5.50
CA PHE A 62 -6.03 0.32 6.71
C PHE A 62 -4.62 0.85 6.42
N CYS A 63 -3.94 0.31 5.41
CA CYS A 63 -2.68 0.87 4.93
C CYS A 63 -2.90 2.31 4.41
N ALA A 64 -3.92 2.53 3.58
CA ALA A 64 -4.25 3.85 3.04
C ALA A 64 -4.49 4.89 4.14
N ILE A 65 -5.24 4.53 5.19
CA ILE A 65 -5.44 5.40 6.36
C ILE A 65 -4.11 5.78 7.01
N GLN A 66 -3.24 4.79 7.22
CA GLN A 66 -1.98 4.99 7.93
C GLN A 66 -0.93 5.74 7.11
N LEU A 67 -1.05 5.68 5.77
CA LEU A 67 -0.29 6.48 4.83
C LEU A 67 -0.93 7.85 4.56
N GLU A 68 -1.95 8.24 5.33
CA GLU A 68 -2.63 9.53 5.25
C GLU A 68 -3.27 9.80 3.88
N VAL A 69 -3.66 8.74 3.18
CA VAL A 69 -4.42 8.85 1.93
C VAL A 69 -5.85 9.26 2.24
N ASP A 70 -6.34 10.28 1.54
CA ASP A 70 -7.73 10.72 1.70
C ASP A 70 -8.73 9.59 1.38
N ARG A 71 -9.75 9.47 2.23
CA ARG A 71 -10.74 8.38 2.13
C ARG A 71 -11.53 8.45 0.82
N ALA A 72 -11.90 9.65 0.36
CA ALA A 72 -12.64 9.80 -0.89
C ALA A 72 -11.76 9.46 -2.09
N ALA A 73 -10.48 9.86 -2.05
CA ALA A 73 -9.49 9.50 -3.07
C ALA A 73 -9.28 7.98 -3.16
N TYR A 74 -9.13 7.29 -2.02
CA TYR A 74 -9.02 5.82 -1.98
C TYR A 74 -10.22 5.15 -2.65
N TYR A 75 -11.44 5.52 -2.26
CA TYR A 75 -12.64 4.89 -2.83
C TYR A 75 -12.86 5.26 -4.31
N ALA A 76 -12.49 6.46 -4.74
CA ALA A 76 -12.53 6.85 -6.15
C ALA A 76 -11.60 5.96 -6.99
N GLN A 77 -10.41 5.65 -6.49
CA GLN A 77 -9.48 4.73 -7.14
C GLN A 77 -10.04 3.31 -7.20
N ILE A 78 -10.54 2.77 -6.07
CA ILE A 78 -11.14 1.43 -6.02
C ILE A 78 -12.34 1.28 -6.97
N ARG A 79 -13.15 2.35 -7.14
CA ARG A 79 -14.27 2.37 -8.10
C ARG A 79 -13.84 2.57 -9.56
N GLY A 80 -12.56 2.83 -9.82
CA GLY A 80 -12.05 3.11 -11.16
C GLY A 80 -12.39 4.51 -11.68
N GLU A 81 -12.73 5.45 -10.80
CA GLU A 81 -13.07 6.84 -11.14
C GLU A 81 -11.82 7.73 -11.32
N LYS A 82 -10.65 7.24 -10.92
CA LYS A 82 -9.34 7.84 -11.21
C LYS A 82 -8.42 6.76 -11.81
N SER A 83 -7.77 7.12 -12.91
CA SER A 83 -6.68 6.38 -13.56
C SER A 83 -5.39 7.17 -13.43
#